data_AF-A0A349SE43-F1
#
_entry.id   AF-A0A349SE43-F1
#
_cell.length_a   1.000
_cell.length_b   1.000
_cell.length_c   1.000
_cell.angle_alpha   90.00
_cell.angle_beta   90.00
_cell.angle_gamma   90.00
#
_symmetry.space_group_name_H-M   'P 1'
#
loop_
_entity.id
_entity.type
_entity.pdbx_description
1 polymer ?
#
loop_
_entity_poly.entity_id
_entity_poly.type
_entity_poly.pdbx_seq_one_letter_code
_entity_poly.pdbx_strand_id
1 'polypeptide(L)'
;RYELFAQAGAPQLIADNACANLFVLGPKVECDWRSDDLANQNISLWLDGVLATEGNGSDALGDPRNALAWLVNHVSQRRIDLLAGQFVTTGVCGDPTAVGSVTHVQVEAESYGRVEINLLNSEQGSSHQGMMS
;
A
#
# COMPACT_ATOMS: atom_id res chain seq x y z
N ARG A 1 -6.56 15.86 -8.35
CA ARG A 1 -5.47 15.04 -7.81
C ARG A 1 -4.13 15.70 -8.14
N TYR A 2 -3.18 15.73 -7.21
CA TYR A 2 -1.89 16.45 -7.37
C TYR A 2 -0.87 15.60 -8.14
N GLU A 3 -0.09 16.22 -9.03
CA GLU A 3 0.96 15.54 -9.80
C GLU A 3 2.17 15.16 -8.92
N LEU A 4 2.53 16.01 -7.96
CA LEU A 4 3.62 15.80 -7.00
C LEU A 4 3.08 15.79 -5.58
N PHE A 5 2.43 14.69 -5.20
CA PHE A 5 1.82 14.57 -3.86
C PHE A 5 2.83 14.77 -2.71
N ALA A 6 4.10 14.42 -2.91
CA ALA A 6 5.17 14.63 -1.92
C ALA A 6 5.41 16.13 -1.58
N GLN A 7 4.97 17.03 -2.45
CA GLN A 7 5.04 18.48 -2.25
C GLN A 7 3.69 19.09 -1.87
N ALA A 8 2.62 18.28 -1.86
CA ALA A 8 1.31 18.73 -1.42
C ALA A 8 1.28 18.85 0.11
N GLY A 9 0.75 19.96 0.62
CA GLY A 9 0.58 20.16 2.05
C GLY A 9 -0.49 19.24 2.65
N ALA A 10 -0.49 19.08 3.97
CA ALA A 10 -1.46 18.24 4.67
C ALA A 10 -2.94 18.57 4.31
N PRO A 11 -3.38 19.85 4.20
CA PRO A 11 -4.75 20.15 3.82
C PRO A 11 -5.12 19.65 2.41
N GLN A 12 -4.19 19.74 1.47
CA GLN A 12 -4.35 19.25 0.11
C GLN A 12 -4.50 17.73 0.08
N LEU A 13 -3.63 17.02 0.79
CA LEU A 13 -3.68 15.56 0.90
C LEU A 13 -4.98 15.09 1.58
N ILE A 14 -5.43 15.77 2.64
CA ILE A 14 -6.71 15.49 3.31
C ILE A 14 -7.88 15.66 2.34
N ALA A 15 -7.92 16.77 1.59
CA ALA A 15 -8.97 17.05 0.62
C ALA A 15 -9.01 16.03 -0.54
N ASP A 16 -7.85 15.45 -0.89
CA ASP A 16 -7.70 14.41 -1.92
C ASP A 16 -7.84 12.98 -1.35
N ASN A 17 -8.60 12.81 -0.27
CA ASN A 17 -8.84 11.53 0.39
C ASN A 17 -7.54 10.78 0.74
N ALA A 18 -6.59 11.49 1.36
CA ALA A 18 -5.25 11.00 1.70
C ALA A 18 -4.48 10.42 0.49
N CYS A 19 -4.76 10.91 -0.71
CA CYS A 19 -4.23 10.39 -1.97
C CYS A 19 -4.48 8.89 -2.18
N ALA A 20 -5.51 8.30 -1.56
CA ALA A 20 -5.86 6.90 -1.73
C ALA A 20 -6.45 6.61 -3.12
N ASN A 21 -6.09 5.48 -3.72
CA ASN A 21 -6.63 5.02 -5.00
C ASN A 21 -7.03 3.54 -4.90
N LEU A 22 -6.26 2.67 -5.55
CA LEU A 22 -6.45 1.23 -5.50
C LEU A 22 -5.79 0.66 -4.24
N PHE A 23 -6.37 -0.41 -3.73
CA PHE A 23 -5.85 -1.18 -2.61
C PHE A 23 -5.90 -2.66 -2.96
N VAL A 24 -4.78 -3.35 -2.77
CA VAL A 24 -4.67 -4.79 -2.97
C VAL A 24 -4.56 -5.44 -1.61
N LEU A 25 -5.49 -6.35 -1.32
CA LEU A 25 -5.48 -7.10 -0.08
C LEU A 25 -4.88 -8.49 -0.31
N GLY A 26 -3.91 -8.85 0.53
CA GLY A 26 -3.30 -10.17 0.54
C GLY A 26 -4.18 -11.26 1.15
N PRO A 27 -3.67 -12.51 1.17
CA PRO A 27 -4.24 -13.58 1.97
C PRO A 27 -4.34 -13.17 3.45
N LYS A 28 -5.35 -13.70 4.14
CA LYS A 28 -5.47 -13.52 5.59
C LYS A 28 -4.29 -14.20 6.29
N VAL A 29 -3.66 -13.49 7.22
CA VAL A 29 -2.65 -14.04 8.13
C VAL A 29 -3.36 -14.70 9.32
N GLU A 30 -3.03 -15.96 9.61
CA GLU A 30 -3.67 -16.75 10.69
C GLU A 30 -2.90 -16.70 12.03
N CYS A 31 -2.08 -15.67 12.27
CA CYS A 31 -1.35 -15.49 13.53
C CYS A 31 -2.10 -14.57 14.52
N ASP A 32 -1.71 -14.62 15.80
CA ASP A 32 -2.13 -13.61 16.77
C ASP A 32 -1.24 -12.37 16.65
N TRP A 33 -1.58 -11.51 15.69
CA TRP A 33 -0.88 -10.25 15.44
C TRP A 33 -0.76 -9.35 16.69
N ARG A 34 -1.61 -9.54 17.72
CA ARG A 34 -1.56 -8.71 18.94
C ARG A 34 -0.35 -9.04 19.80
N SER A 35 0.10 -10.30 19.79
CA SER A 35 1.28 -10.75 20.53
C SER A 35 2.58 -10.60 19.74
N ASP A 36 2.49 -10.34 18.44
CA ASP A 36 3.64 -10.26 17.57
C ASP A 36 4.38 -8.91 17.67
N ASP A 37 5.65 -8.94 17.28
CA ASP A 37 6.49 -7.76 17.12
C ASP A 37 6.23 -7.12 15.75
N LEU A 38 5.09 -6.43 15.65
CA LEU A 38 4.68 -5.71 14.45
C LEU A 38 5.60 -4.55 14.09
N ALA A 39 6.20 -3.92 15.10
CA ALA A 39 7.13 -2.82 14.88
C ALA A 39 8.32 -3.33 14.06
N ASN A 40 8.97 -4.42 14.49
CA ASN A 40 10.17 -4.92 13.81
C ASN A 40 9.90 -5.79 12.56
N GLN A 41 8.66 -5.85 12.05
CA GLN A 41 8.39 -6.56 10.79
C GLN A 41 9.03 -5.84 9.61
N ASN A 42 9.91 -6.53 8.89
CA ASN A 42 10.48 -6.02 7.66
C ASN A 42 9.51 -6.17 6.49
N ILE A 43 9.38 -5.10 5.72
CA ILE A 43 8.52 -5.01 4.53
C ILE A 43 9.38 -4.66 3.32
N SER A 44 9.32 -5.46 2.27
CA SER A 44 10.07 -5.22 1.03
C SER A 44 9.12 -5.14 -0.17
N LEU A 45 9.28 -4.09 -0.98
CA LEU A 45 8.59 -3.90 -2.26
C LEU A 45 9.53 -4.28 -3.41
N TRP A 46 9.05 -5.14 -4.31
CA TRP A 46 9.75 -5.58 -5.51
C TRP A 46 8.95 -5.21 -6.76
N LEU A 47 9.63 -4.64 -7.75
CA LEU A 47 9.09 -4.30 -9.07
C LEU A 47 9.84 -5.11 -10.12
N ASP A 48 9.13 -5.99 -10.85
CA ASP A 48 9.72 -6.95 -11.80
C ASP A 48 10.94 -7.72 -11.21
N GLY A 49 10.88 -8.06 -9.93
CA GLY A 49 11.94 -8.79 -9.22
C GLY A 49 13.13 -7.94 -8.77
N VAL A 50 13.09 -6.62 -8.96
CA VAL A 50 14.08 -5.67 -8.45
C VAL A 50 13.56 -5.04 -7.17
N LEU A 51 14.38 -5.04 -6.12
CA LEU A 51 14.06 -4.39 -4.85
C LEU A 51 13.92 -2.88 -5.06
N ALA A 52 12.74 -2.35 -4.79
CA ALA A 52 12.37 -0.98 -5.05
C ALA A 52 12.40 -0.11 -3.79
N THR A 53 11.84 -0.63 -2.69
CA THR A 53 11.97 -0.01 -1.36
C THR A 53 11.89 -1.07 -0.28
N GLU A 54 12.45 -0.76 0.87
CA GLU A 54 12.33 -1.53 2.10
C GLU A 54 11.94 -0.60 3.24
N GLY A 55 11.24 -1.15 4.20
CA GLY A 55 10.83 -0.45 5.40
C GLY A 55 10.52 -1.41 6.52
N ASN A 56 10.00 -0.84 7.59
CA ASN A 56 9.75 -1.55 8.82
C ASN A 56 8.39 -1.14 9.38
N GLY A 57 7.71 -2.05 10.08
CA GLY A 57 6.41 -1.73 10.68
C GLY A 57 6.46 -0.50 11.60
N SER A 58 7.61 -0.21 12.22
CA SER A 58 7.82 0.98 13.03
C SER A 58 7.75 2.31 12.27
N ASP A 59 7.82 2.30 10.93
CA ASP A 59 7.58 3.49 10.10
C ASP A 59 6.14 4.02 10.29
N ALA A 60 5.20 3.12 10.63
CA ALA A 60 3.83 3.46 10.97
C ALA A 60 3.71 3.94 12.43
N LEU A 61 4.13 5.18 12.70
CA LEU A 61 4.03 5.82 14.03
C LEU A 61 4.68 5.00 15.17
N GLY A 62 5.83 4.38 14.90
CA GLY A 62 6.58 3.55 15.84
C GLY A 62 6.05 2.13 16.01
N ASP A 63 4.78 1.89 15.70
CA ASP A 63 4.14 0.57 15.69
C ASP A 63 2.78 0.69 14.95
N PRO A 64 2.43 -0.22 14.02
CA PRO A 64 1.16 -0.16 13.29
C PRO A 64 -0.09 -0.05 14.20
N ARG A 65 -0.02 -0.60 15.43
CA ARG A 65 -1.08 -0.51 16.43
C ARG A 65 -1.29 0.90 16.96
N ASN A 66 -0.24 1.72 17.00
CA ASN A 66 -0.35 3.12 17.38
C ASN A 66 -1.18 3.91 16.36
N ALA A 67 -0.96 3.67 15.07
CA ALA A 67 -1.76 4.29 14.00
C ALA A 67 -3.23 3.85 14.06
N LEU A 68 -3.48 2.56 14.29
CA LEU A 68 -4.84 2.04 14.48
C LEU A 68 -5.52 2.68 15.71
N ALA A 69 -4.83 2.73 16.86
CA ALA A 69 -5.37 3.32 18.08
C ALA A 69 -5.66 4.82 17.91
N TRP A 70 -4.77 5.55 17.24
CA TRP A 70 -4.99 6.96 16.89
C TRP A 70 -6.23 7.12 16.01
N LEU A 71 -6.37 6.31 14.96
CA LEU A 71 -7.52 6.36 14.06
C LEU A 71 -8.83 6.12 14.82
N VAL A 72 -8.90 5.04 15.60
CA VAL A 72 -10.07 4.68 16.41
C VAL A 72 -10.46 5.84 17.32
N ASN A 73 -9.51 6.37 18.08
CA ASN A 73 -9.77 7.51 18.98
C ASN A 73 -10.25 8.74 18.22
N HIS A 74 -9.66 9.03 17.06
CA HIS A 74 -9.99 10.19 16.24
C HIS A 74 -11.43 10.13 15.67
N VAL A 75 -11.85 8.97 15.17
CA VAL A 75 -13.19 8.79 14.59
C VAL A 75 -14.27 8.66 15.66
N SER A 76 -13.96 8.02 16.79
CA SER A 76 -14.91 7.93 17.91
C SER A 76 -15.25 9.30 18.50
N GLN A 77 -14.29 10.23 18.60
CA GLN A 77 -14.57 11.62 19.01
C GLN A 77 -15.55 12.35 18.07
N ARG A 78 -15.68 11.87 16.83
CA ARG A 78 -16.60 12.39 15.82
C ARG A 78 -17.90 11.61 15.72
N ARG A 79 -18.13 10.64 16.62
CA ARG A 79 -19.29 9.73 16.60
C ARG A 79 -19.38 8.93 15.29
N ILE A 80 -18.21 8.53 14.78
CA ILE A 80 -18.08 7.63 13.64
C ILE A 80 -17.59 6.29 14.20
N ASP A 81 -18.33 5.22 13.90
CA ASP A 81 -18.00 3.87 14.34
C ASP A 81 -17.16 3.13 13.29
N LEU A 82 -16.19 2.35 13.76
CA LEU A 82 -15.55 1.31 12.94
C LEU A 82 -16.32 0.00 13.13
N LEU A 83 -16.73 -0.58 12.01
CA LEU A 83 -17.57 -1.78 11.99
C LEU A 83 -16.72 -3.03 11.76
N ALA A 84 -17.17 -4.15 12.33
CA ALA A 84 -16.56 -5.45 12.07
C ALA A 84 -16.55 -5.77 10.56
N GLY A 85 -15.43 -6.28 10.07
CA GLY A 85 -15.23 -6.58 8.64
C GLY A 85 -14.66 -5.43 7.82
N GLN A 86 -14.47 -4.23 8.40
CA GLN A 86 -13.72 -3.16 7.76
C GLN A 86 -12.21 -3.42 7.78
N PHE A 87 -11.53 -2.95 6.75
CA PHE A 87 -10.07 -2.96 6.66
C PHE A 87 -9.51 -1.57 6.98
N VAL A 88 -8.40 -1.56 7.72
CA VAL A 88 -7.67 -0.34 8.07
C VAL A 88 -6.23 -0.47 7.57
N THR A 89 -5.74 0.53 6.84
CA THR A 89 -4.33 0.68 6.53
C THR A 89 -3.68 1.55 7.61
N THR A 90 -2.54 1.11 8.15
CA THR A 90 -1.88 1.75 9.29
C THR A 90 -0.80 2.75 8.89
N GLY A 91 -0.52 2.86 7.59
CA GLY A 91 0.51 3.75 7.05
C GLY A 91 1.35 3.05 5.99
N VAL A 92 2.30 3.80 5.44
CA VAL A 92 3.33 3.27 4.54
C VAL A 92 4.49 2.72 5.37
N CYS A 93 5.07 1.61 4.93
CA CYS A 93 6.37 1.12 5.42
C CYS A 93 7.35 1.26 4.26
N GLY A 94 8.44 2.00 4.45
CA GLY A 94 9.34 2.42 3.37
C GLY A 94 8.81 3.61 2.56
N ASP A 95 9.46 3.88 1.42
CA ASP A 95 9.19 5.06 0.60
C ASP A 95 8.17 4.77 -0.52
N PRO A 96 7.18 5.67 -0.74
CA PRO A 96 6.32 5.60 -1.91
C PRO A 96 7.13 5.54 -3.21
N THR A 97 7.00 4.45 -3.96
CA THR A 97 7.81 4.22 -5.16
C THR A 97 6.96 4.31 -6.44
N ALA A 98 7.50 4.98 -7.46
CA ALA A 98 6.87 5.04 -8.77
C ALA A 98 6.91 3.66 -9.45
N VAL A 99 5.73 3.15 -9.82
CA VAL A 99 5.56 1.83 -10.45
C VAL A 99 6.07 1.81 -11.90
N GLY A 100 6.03 2.94 -12.62
CA GLY A 100 6.53 3.02 -14.00
C GLY A 100 5.79 2.07 -14.96
N SER A 101 6.54 1.34 -15.78
CA SER A 101 6.03 0.39 -16.80
C SER A 101 6.18 -1.08 -16.39
N VAL A 102 6.34 -1.35 -15.09
CA VAL A 102 6.56 -2.72 -14.60
C VAL A 102 5.30 -3.57 -14.78
N THR A 103 5.51 -4.88 -14.94
CA THR A 103 4.42 -5.84 -15.17
C THR A 103 4.06 -6.64 -13.92
N HIS A 104 4.96 -6.67 -12.93
CA HIS A 104 4.78 -7.42 -11.71
C HIS A 104 5.17 -6.57 -10.51
N VAL A 105 4.28 -6.50 -9.52
CA VAL A 105 4.52 -5.83 -8.24
C VAL A 105 4.31 -6.84 -7.14
N GLN A 106 5.29 -6.96 -6.24
CA GLN A 106 5.25 -7.86 -5.09
C GLN A 106 5.62 -7.09 -3.83
N VAL A 107 4.83 -7.26 -2.77
CA VAL A 107 5.18 -6.84 -1.42
C VAL A 107 5.31 -8.07 -0.56
N GLU A 108 6.37 -8.15 0.21
CA GLU A 108 6.61 -9.22 1.17
C GLU A 108 6.74 -8.63 2.58
N ALA A 109 6.02 -9.22 3.52
CA ALA A 109 6.16 -8.98 4.94
C ALA A 109 6.78 -10.22 5.57
N GLU A 110 7.96 -10.07 6.17
CA GLU A 110 8.88 -11.17 6.51
C GLU A 110 8.20 -12.39 7.14
N SER A 111 7.38 -12.22 8.18
CA SER A 111 6.65 -13.33 8.81
C SER A 111 5.20 -13.50 8.38
N TYR A 112 4.68 -12.59 7.54
CA TYR A 112 3.25 -12.53 7.15
C TYR A 112 2.99 -12.89 5.70
N GLY A 113 4.03 -13.23 4.96
CA GLY A 113 3.93 -13.69 3.58
C GLY A 113 3.88 -12.53 2.59
N ARG A 114 3.31 -12.78 1.41
CA ARG A 114 3.41 -11.87 0.29
C ARG A 114 2.05 -11.56 -0.37
N VAL A 115 2.01 -10.40 -1.00
CA VAL A 115 0.93 -9.92 -1.86
C VAL A 115 1.53 -9.54 -3.20
N GLU A 116 0.94 -10.01 -4.29
CA GLU A 116 1.45 -9.78 -5.63
C GLU A 116 0.33 -9.48 -6.62
N ILE A 117 0.63 -8.64 -7.62
CA ILE A 117 -0.26 -8.35 -8.74
C ILE A 117 0.52 -8.31 -10.05
N ASN A 118 -0.17 -8.71 -11.12
CA ASN A 118 0.28 -8.48 -12.48
C ASN A 118 -0.43 -7.25 -13.04
N LEU A 119 0.34 -6.32 -13.58
CA LEU A 119 -0.13 -5.13 -14.26
C LEU A 119 -0.21 -5.42 -15.76
N LEU A 120 -1.34 -5.04 -16.36
CA LEU A 120 -1.51 -5.14 -17.80
C LEU A 120 -0.91 -3.88 -18.45
N ASN A 121 0.13 -4.06 -19.24
CA ASN A 121 0.64 -2.99 -20.09
C ASN A 121 -0.28 -2.82 -21.30
N SER A 122 -0.84 -1.63 -21.49
CA SER A 122 -1.73 -1.31 -22.61
C SER A 122 -0.97 -1.07 -23.92
N GLU A 123 0.05 -1.87 -24.22
CA GLU A 123 0.75 -1.88 -25.51
C GLU A 123 0.62 -3.25 -26.19
N GLN A 124 -0.62 -3.66 -26.48
CA GLN A 124 -0.93 -4.59 -27.56
C GLN A 124 -2.18 -4.11 -28.30
N GLY A 125 -2.06 -2.95 -28.96
CA GLY A 125 -3.03 -2.42 -29.90
C GLY A 125 -2.49 -2.48 -31.33
N SER A 126 -2.78 -3.58 -32.03
CA SER A 126 -2.79 -3.71 -33.49
C SER A 126 -1.49 -3.43 -34.27
N SER A 127 -0.59 -4.41 -34.34
CA SER A 127 0.20 -4.63 -35.56
C SER A 127 -0.68 -5.36 -36.57
N HIS A 128 -1.56 -4.61 -37.25
CA HIS A 128 -2.19 -5.13 -38.46
C HIS A 128 -1.11 -5.30 -39.53
N GLN A 129 -0.86 -6.56 -39.88
CA GLN A 129 -0.23 -6.97 -41.12
C GLN A 129 -0.89 -6.24 -42.29
N GLY A 130 -0.17 -5.31 -42.88
CA GLY A 130 -0.41 -4.81 -44.24
C GLY A 130 0.68 -5.36 -45.16
N MET A 131 0.62 -6.65 -45.46
CA MET A 131 1.29 -7.21 -46.63
C MET A 131 0.21 -7.38 -47.70
N MET A 132 0.27 -6.60 -48.77
CA MET A 132 0.12 -7.06 -50.16
C MET A 132 0.19 -5.90 -51.15
N SER A 133 1.06 -6.13 -52.16
CA SER A 133 1.14 -5.61 -53.53
C SER A 133 1.25 -4.10 -53.77
#